data_AF-A0A2G2ZWV8-F1
#
_entry.id   AF-A0A2G2ZWV8-F1
#
_cell.length_a   1.000
_cell.length_b   1.000
_cell.length_c   1.000
_cell.angle_alpha   90.00
_cell.angle_beta   90.00
_cell.angle_gamma   90.00
#
_symmetry.space_group_name_H-M   'P 1'
#
loop_
_entity.id
_entity.type
_entity.pdbx_description
1 polymer ?
#
loop_
_entity_poly.entity_id
_entity_poly.type
_entity_poly.pdbx_seq_one_letter_code
_entity_poly.pdbx_strand_id
1 'polypeptide(L)'
;MTTYTPQFLGIPAAWTQEGGDRNAGEGIVIGFIDSGINPEHPSFAYDPTINNPFRFTFDNFSGACEEGPLFPQTSCNGKIVSARFFSAGAQTTTTLNDSVDILSPFDVVGHGR
;
A
#
# COMPACT_ATOMS: atom_id res chain seq x y z
N MET A 1 -14.22 4.29 1.19
CA MET A 1 -14.96 3.15 0.59
C MET A 1 -15.34 3.49 -0.84
N THR A 2 -15.06 2.60 -1.81
CA THR A 2 -15.19 2.83 -3.27
C THR A 2 -16.23 1.90 -3.92
N THR A 3 -17.41 1.73 -3.31
CA THR A 3 -18.39 0.72 -3.76
C THR A 3 -19.13 1.04 -5.05
N TYR A 4 -19.16 2.30 -5.48
CA TYR A 4 -19.90 2.74 -6.68
C TYR A 4 -19.04 3.48 -7.71
N THR A 5 -17.91 4.04 -7.28
CA THR A 5 -17.05 4.85 -8.15
C THR A 5 -16.53 4.08 -9.38
N PRO A 6 -16.18 2.78 -9.31
CA PRO A 6 -15.79 2.03 -10.52
C PRO A 6 -16.92 1.94 -11.54
N GLN A 7 -18.17 1.72 -11.11
CA GLN A 7 -19.33 1.62 -12.00
C GLN A 7 -19.64 2.98 -12.62
N PHE A 8 -19.64 4.05 -11.82
CA PHE A 8 -19.85 5.42 -12.30
C PHE A 8 -18.84 5.81 -13.39
N LEU A 9 -17.58 5.40 -13.24
CA LEU A 9 -16.50 5.68 -14.19
C LEU A 9 -16.42 4.68 -15.36
N GLY A 10 -17.29 3.66 -15.41
CA GLY A 10 -17.27 2.66 -16.48
C GLY A 10 -16.07 1.70 -16.44
N ILE A 11 -15.37 1.60 -15.30
CA ILE A 11 -14.16 0.78 -15.12
C ILE A 11 -14.35 -0.72 -15.41
N PRO A 12 -15.51 -1.37 -15.17
CA PRO A 12 -15.68 -2.79 -15.50
C PRO A 12 -15.35 -3.16 -16.95
N ALA A 13 -15.55 -2.25 -17.90
CA ALA A 13 -15.18 -2.45 -19.30
C ALA A 13 -13.66 -2.47 -19.52
N ALA A 14 -12.90 -1.68 -18.76
CA ALA A 14 -11.44 -1.69 -18.78
C ALA A 14 -10.89 -2.96 -18.13
N TRP A 15 -11.41 -3.35 -16.96
CA TRP A 15 -10.97 -4.58 -16.28
C TRP A 15 -11.17 -5.83 -17.13
N THR A 16 -12.26 -5.91 -17.89
CA THR A 16 -12.52 -7.06 -18.79
C THR A 16 -11.44 -7.20 -19.87
N GLN A 17 -10.86 -6.09 -20.35
CA GLN A 17 -9.77 -6.09 -21.32
C GLN A 17 -8.44 -6.49 -20.68
N GLU A 18 -8.25 -6.16 -19.40
CA GLU A 18 -7.03 -6.41 -18.62
C GLU A 18 -7.06 -7.74 -17.82
N GLY A 19 -7.82 -8.73 -18.28
CA GLY A 19 -7.86 -10.06 -17.66
C GLY A 19 -8.86 -10.23 -16.51
N GLY A 20 -9.78 -9.29 -16.33
CA GLY A 20 -10.83 -9.31 -15.31
C GLY A 20 -10.50 -8.49 -14.08
N ASP A 21 -11.51 -8.24 -13.24
CA ASP A 21 -11.42 -7.44 -12.02
C ASP A 21 -10.39 -7.97 -11.00
N ARG A 22 -10.12 -9.27 -11.01
CA ARG A 22 -9.11 -9.91 -10.15
C ARG A 22 -7.67 -9.76 -10.64
N ASN A 23 -7.46 -9.52 -11.94
CA ASN A 23 -6.12 -9.50 -12.55
C ASN A 23 -5.71 -8.10 -13.05
N ALA A 24 -6.67 -7.20 -13.23
CA ALA A 24 -6.42 -5.87 -13.74
C ALA A 24 -5.46 -5.09 -12.83
N GLY A 25 -4.34 -4.63 -13.39
CA GLY A 25 -3.29 -3.91 -12.67
C GLY A 25 -2.23 -4.79 -12.03
N GLU A 26 -2.30 -6.12 -12.17
CA GLU A 26 -1.20 -7.01 -11.81
C GLU A 26 0.07 -6.64 -12.58
N GLY A 27 1.24 -6.83 -11.98
CA GLY A 27 2.53 -6.49 -12.59
C GLY A 27 2.86 -4.99 -12.52
N ILE A 28 1.98 -4.16 -11.96
CA ILE A 28 2.20 -2.72 -11.75
C ILE A 28 2.32 -2.39 -10.26
N VAL A 29 3.38 -1.64 -9.88
CA VAL A 29 3.53 -1.07 -8.54
C VAL A 29 3.13 0.41 -8.59
N ILE A 30 2.23 0.81 -7.71
CA ILE A 30 1.82 2.22 -7.55
C ILE A 30 2.38 2.73 -6.23
N GLY A 31 3.21 3.77 -6.30
CA GLY A 31 3.73 4.46 -5.13
C GLY A 31 2.78 5.55 -4.64
N PHE A 32 2.46 5.53 -3.36
CA PHE A 32 1.70 6.59 -2.69
C PHE A 32 2.64 7.36 -1.75
N ILE A 33 2.63 8.69 -1.85
CA ILE A 33 3.31 9.59 -0.92
C ILE A 33 2.22 10.20 -0.05
N ASP A 34 2.12 9.74 1.19
CA ASP A 34 1.01 10.03 2.10
C ASP A 34 1.50 10.05 3.57
N SER A 35 0.60 10.19 4.53
CA SER A 35 0.88 10.11 5.98
C SER A 35 1.24 8.71 6.48
N GLY A 36 1.19 7.70 5.61
CA GLY A 36 1.49 6.31 5.90
C GLY A 36 0.44 5.37 5.31
N ILE A 37 0.35 4.16 5.87
CA ILE A 37 -0.66 3.16 5.53
C ILE A 37 -1.07 2.34 6.75
N ASN A 38 -2.31 1.85 6.79
CA ASN A 38 -2.72 0.84 7.77
C ASN A 38 -2.67 -0.57 7.16
N PRO A 39 -1.65 -1.39 7.46
CA PRO A 39 -1.47 -2.71 6.85
C PRO A 39 -2.54 -3.73 7.24
N GLU A 40 -3.31 -3.49 8.31
CA GLU A 40 -4.38 -4.38 8.75
C GLU A 40 -5.72 -4.12 8.04
N HIS A 41 -5.82 -3.06 7.22
CA HIS A 41 -7.07 -2.75 6.55
C HIS A 41 -7.40 -3.79 5.45
N PRO A 42 -8.65 -4.28 5.33
CA PRO A 42 -9.00 -5.36 4.40
C PRO A 42 -8.69 -5.07 2.92
N SER A 43 -8.63 -3.80 2.51
CA SER A 43 -8.24 -3.42 1.14
C SER A 43 -6.78 -3.76 0.81
N PHE A 44 -5.94 -4.00 1.82
CA PHE A 44 -4.54 -4.41 1.67
C PHE A 44 -4.32 -5.88 2.02
N ALA A 45 -5.39 -6.67 2.16
CA ALA A 45 -5.28 -8.11 2.34
C ALA A 45 -4.61 -8.74 1.12
N TYR A 46 -3.60 -9.56 1.36
CA TYR A 46 -2.99 -10.39 0.34
C TYR A 46 -3.69 -11.74 0.27
N ASP A 47 -4.08 -12.16 -0.93
CA ASP A 47 -4.63 -13.49 -1.18
C ASP A 47 -3.60 -14.35 -1.93
N PRO A 48 -2.92 -15.29 -1.26
CA PRO A 48 -1.91 -16.16 -1.88
C PRO A 48 -2.51 -17.19 -2.84
N THR A 49 -3.84 -17.36 -2.85
CA THR A 49 -4.55 -18.33 -3.69
C THR A 49 -4.89 -17.77 -5.07
N ILE A 50 -4.76 -16.45 -5.26
CA ILE A 50 -4.77 -15.82 -6.57
C ILE A 50 -3.48 -16.26 -7.27
N ASN A 51 -3.60 -17.40 -7.96
CA ASN A 51 -2.52 -18.08 -8.67
C ASN A 51 -2.19 -17.30 -9.93
N ASN A 52 -1.45 -16.20 -9.76
CA ASN A 52 -1.11 -15.33 -10.87
C ASN A 52 0.14 -15.87 -11.59
N PRO A 53 0.11 -16.11 -12.91
CA PRO A 53 1.34 -16.33 -13.70
C PRO A 53 2.30 -15.15 -13.62
N PHE A 54 1.78 -13.95 -13.33
CA PHE A 54 2.56 -12.79 -12.91
C PHE A 54 2.70 -12.79 -11.40
N ARG A 55 3.26 -13.86 -10.81
CA ARG A 55 3.88 -13.69 -9.50
C ARG A 55 4.87 -12.56 -9.70
N PHE A 56 4.61 -11.41 -9.10
CA PHE A 56 5.55 -10.31 -9.03
C PHE A 56 6.85 -10.91 -8.50
N THR A 57 7.73 -11.30 -9.41
CA THR A 57 9.07 -11.64 -9.00
C THR A 57 9.69 -10.28 -8.70
N PHE A 58 10.15 -10.14 -7.47
CA PHE A 58 10.88 -8.96 -7.00
C PHE A 58 12.12 -8.65 -7.87
N ASP A 59 12.42 -9.47 -8.88
CA ASP A 59 13.46 -9.31 -9.88
C ASP A 59 13.44 -7.93 -10.55
N ASN A 60 12.26 -7.31 -10.74
CA ASN A 60 12.12 -6.03 -11.43
C ASN A 60 11.74 -4.84 -10.51
N PHE A 61 11.51 -5.09 -9.22
CA PHE A 61 11.15 -4.03 -8.27
C PHE A 61 12.04 -4.11 -7.03
N SER A 62 12.88 -3.10 -6.86
CA SER A 62 13.70 -2.93 -5.66
C SER A 62 13.04 -1.91 -4.74
N GLY A 63 12.51 -2.38 -3.62
CA GLY A 63 11.93 -1.58 -2.56
C GLY A 63 12.42 -2.03 -1.19
N ALA A 64 12.09 -1.26 -0.16
CA ALA A 64 12.33 -1.62 1.23
C ALA A 64 11.01 -1.70 1.99
N CYS A 65 10.93 -2.57 2.99
CA CYS A 65 9.89 -2.55 4.01
C CYS A 65 10.55 -2.08 5.31
N GLU A 66 10.49 -0.78 5.57
CA GLU A 66 11.03 -0.21 6.80
C GLU A 66 10.12 -0.58 7.97
N GLU A 67 10.71 -1.22 8.97
CA GLU A 67 10.02 -1.58 10.21
C GLU A 67 9.99 -0.39 11.17
N GLY A 68 9.00 -0.39 12.06
CA GLY A 68 8.93 0.56 13.15
C GLY A 68 7.74 0.28 14.07
N PRO A 69 7.44 1.17 15.02
CA PRO A 69 6.29 1.00 15.90
C PRO A 69 5.01 0.82 15.07
N LEU A 70 4.20 -0.19 15.43
CA LEU A 70 2.95 -0.57 14.75
C LEU A 70 3.12 -1.03 13.29
N PHE A 71 4.35 -1.21 12.81
CA PHE A 71 4.64 -1.64 11.45
C PHE A 71 5.72 -2.75 11.46
N PRO A 72 5.37 -3.99 11.84
CA PRO A 72 6.29 -5.12 11.77
C PRO A 72 6.65 -5.47 10.31
N GLN A 73 7.72 -6.24 10.11
CA GLN A 73 8.15 -6.67 8.77
C GLN A 73 7.03 -7.33 7.96
N THR A 74 6.16 -8.06 8.66
CA THR A 74 5.00 -8.77 8.10
C THR A 74 3.92 -7.85 7.54
N SER A 75 3.98 -6.54 7.82
CA SER A 75 3.06 -5.55 7.24
C SER A 75 3.22 -5.41 5.72
N CYS A 76 4.41 -5.68 5.18
CA CYS A 76 4.56 -5.95 3.76
C CYS A 76 4.21 -7.41 3.48
N ASN A 77 2.99 -7.63 3.00
CA ASN A 77 2.36 -8.95 2.94
C ASN A 77 2.20 -9.50 1.51
N GLY A 78 2.74 -8.82 0.49
CA GLY A 78 2.57 -9.16 -0.92
C GLY A 78 1.57 -8.27 -1.66
N LYS A 79 0.59 -7.69 -0.96
CA LYS A 79 -0.21 -6.58 -1.49
C LYS A 79 0.49 -5.24 -1.23
N ILE A 80 0.99 -5.05 -0.01
CA ILE A 80 1.97 -4.01 0.30
C ILE A 80 3.35 -4.60 0.03
N VAL A 81 4.05 -4.07 -0.97
CA VAL A 81 5.34 -4.61 -1.44
C VAL A 81 6.54 -3.76 -1.03
N SER A 82 6.31 -2.52 -0.59
CA SER A 82 7.31 -1.63 -0.02
C SER A 82 6.61 -0.59 0.86
N ALA A 83 7.28 -0.18 1.94
CA ALA A 83 6.82 0.86 2.85
C ALA A 83 8.05 1.57 3.42
N ARG A 84 8.04 2.90 3.39
CA ARG A 84 9.12 3.75 3.88
C ARG A 84 8.52 4.99 4.54
N PHE A 85 9.27 5.61 5.44
CA PHE A 85 8.88 6.88 6.05
C PHE A 85 10.03 7.88 6.02
N PHE A 86 9.69 9.18 5.95
CA PHE A 86 10.68 10.25 5.82
C PHE A 86 10.36 11.36 6.80
N SER A 87 10.99 11.35 7.98
CA SER A 87 10.73 12.33 9.05
C SER A 87 11.90 13.25 9.35
N ALA A 88 13.09 12.98 8.78
CA ALA A 88 14.31 13.73 9.08
C ALA A 88 14.15 15.25 8.90
N GLY A 89 13.49 15.69 7.83
CA GLY A 89 13.23 17.12 7.60
C GLY A 89 12.38 17.74 8.71
N ALA A 90 11.27 17.10 9.09
CA ALA A 90 10.38 17.60 10.13
C ALA A 90 11.08 17.70 11.49
N GLN A 91 11.87 16.68 11.86
CA GLN A 91 12.65 16.65 13.11
C GLN A 91 13.64 17.81 13.25
N THR A 92 14.12 18.38 12.14
CA THR A 92 15.00 19.57 12.20
C THR A 92 14.26 20.88 12.46
N THR A 93 12.94 20.90 12.25
CA THR A 93 12.13 22.13 12.29
C THR A 93 11.23 22.23 13.51
N THR A 94 10.80 21.10 14.07
CA THR A 94 9.91 21.04 15.22
C THR A 94 10.08 19.72 15.96
N THR A 95 9.66 19.70 17.23
CA THR A 95 9.44 18.46 17.97
C THR A 95 8.21 17.76 17.39
N LEU A 96 8.35 16.47 17.10
CA LEU A 96 7.26 15.62 16.61
C LEU A 96 6.32 15.25 17.76
N ASN A 97 5.05 15.04 17.44
CA ASN A 97 4.08 14.52 18.39
C ASN A 97 4.06 12.99 18.29
N ASP A 98 4.73 12.31 19.22
CA ASP A 98 4.85 10.85 19.25
C ASP A 98 3.50 10.09 19.30
N SER A 99 2.37 10.77 19.52
CA SER A 99 1.03 10.15 19.44
C SER A 99 0.48 10.06 18.02
N VAL A 100 1.02 10.82 17.06
CA VAL A 100 0.56 10.87 15.66
C VAL A 100 1.71 10.73 14.65
N ASP A 101 2.88 11.28 14.96
CA ASP A 101 4.09 11.22 14.16
C ASP A 101 4.91 9.97 14.51
N ILE A 102 4.30 8.80 14.33
CA ILE A 102 4.98 7.54 14.59
C ILE A 102 6.13 7.38 13.59
N LEU A 103 7.33 7.07 14.10
CA LEU A 103 8.52 6.84 13.28
C LEU A 103 8.48 5.46 12.61
N SER A 104 7.46 5.25 11.79
CA SER A 104 7.24 4.07 10.96
C SER A 104 6.36 4.45 9.76
N PRO A 105 6.18 3.55 8.79
CA PRO A 105 5.21 3.76 7.71
C PRO A 105 3.73 3.70 8.13
N PHE A 106 3.41 3.49 9.41
CA PHE A 106 2.05 3.29 9.88
C PHE A 106 1.24 4.60 9.90
N ASP A 107 0.04 4.58 9.33
CA ASP A 107 -0.87 5.73 9.37
C ASP A 107 -1.80 5.72 10.60
N VAL A 108 -1.56 6.68 11.49
CA VAL A 108 -2.39 6.94 12.67
C VAL A 108 -3.62 7.78 12.34
N VAL A 109 -3.52 8.70 11.38
CA VAL A 109 -4.54 9.74 11.12
C VAL A 109 -5.68 9.20 10.27
N GLY A 110 -5.36 8.34 9.29
CA GLY A 110 -6.34 7.61 8.49
C GLY A 110 -6.54 8.09 7.06
N HIS A 111 -5.71 9.01 6.55
CA HIS A 111 -5.75 9.41 5.14
C HIS A 111 -5.28 8.26 4.22
N GLY A 112 -4.38 7.41 4.72
CA GLY A 112 -3.89 6.18 4.09
C GLY A 112 -4.58 4.90 4.55
N ARG A 113 -5.83 4.97 5.05
CA ARG A 113 -6.65 3.81 5.47
C ARG A 113 -7.62 3.31 4.39
#